data_AF-A0A7X7STH4-F1
#
_entry.id   AF-A0A7X7STH4-F1
#
_cell.length_a   1.000
_cell.length_b   1.000
_cell.length_c   1.000
_cell.angle_alpha   90.00
_cell.angle_beta   90.00
_cell.angle_gamma   90.00
#
_symmetry.space_group_name_H-M   'P 1'
#
loop_
_entity.id
_entity.type
_entity.pdbx_description
1 polymer ?
#
loop_
_entity_poly.entity_id
_entity_poly.type
_entity_poly.pdbx_seq_one_letter_code
_entity_poly.pdbx_strand_id
1 'polypeptide(L)'
;MIINIVAGSPFDLSLLEHHPCNLVIGVDYGAIRLLEKGVKLDYAFGDFDSINNAQLQELERACANINKYQSEKNNTDTELAFEFALTLKPKVINLFGVTGKRLDHFLSTLFLFKRIIDADVELYIYDEHNKIYLKKPG
;
A
#
# COMPACT_ATOMS: atom_id res chain seq x y z
N MET A 1 -14.37 -7.64 -1.11
CA MET A 1 -13.80 -6.38 -0.62
C MET A 1 -12.62 -6.00 -1.51
N ILE A 2 -12.45 -4.72 -1.81
CA ILE A 2 -11.32 -4.17 -2.55
C ILE A 2 -10.49 -3.34 -1.57
N ILE A 3 -9.18 -3.56 -1.56
CA ILE A 3 -8.22 -2.82 -0.75
C ILE A 3 -7.26 -2.05 -1.66
N ASN A 4 -7.05 -0.77 -1.38
CA ASN A 4 -5.97 0.00 -2.00
C ASN A 4 -4.82 0.15 -0.99
N ILE A 5 -3.62 -0.23 -1.39
CA ILE A 5 -2.38 -0.01 -0.63
C ILE A 5 -1.56 1.04 -1.36
N VAL A 6 -1.16 2.09 -0.66
CA VAL A 6 -0.45 3.24 -1.21
C VAL A 6 0.90 3.38 -0.53
N ALA A 7 1.97 3.09 -1.27
CA ALA A 7 3.35 3.20 -0.80
C ALA A 7 3.96 4.58 -1.10
N GLY A 8 5.21 4.77 -0.69
CA GLY A 8 5.87 6.08 -0.65
C GLY A 8 6.34 6.66 -1.99
N SER A 9 6.41 5.87 -3.08
CA SER A 9 6.90 6.42 -4.35
C SER A 9 5.93 7.47 -4.91
N PRO A 10 6.41 8.54 -5.55
CA PRO A 10 5.58 9.48 -6.31
C PRO A 10 4.66 8.74 -7.30
N PHE A 11 3.38 9.11 -7.33
CA PHE A 11 2.42 8.67 -8.33
C PHE A 11 1.26 9.69 -8.42
N ASP A 12 0.54 9.72 -9.54
CA ASP A 12 -0.67 10.53 -9.72
C ASP A 12 -1.83 9.99 -8.86
N LEU A 13 -2.23 10.80 -7.89
CA LEU A 13 -3.33 10.50 -6.96
C LEU A 13 -4.69 10.39 -7.66
N SER A 14 -4.86 10.97 -8.85
CA SER A 14 -6.09 10.81 -9.64
C SER A 14 -6.38 9.34 -9.95
N LEU A 15 -5.36 8.47 -9.95
CA LEU A 15 -5.53 7.03 -10.09
C LEU A 15 -6.42 6.43 -8.99
N LEU A 16 -6.38 6.98 -7.78
CA LEU A 16 -7.24 6.49 -6.69
C LEU A 16 -8.72 6.72 -6.98
N GLU A 17 -9.07 7.81 -7.67
CA GLU A 17 -10.45 8.12 -8.06
C GLU A 17 -10.99 7.11 -9.09
N HIS A 18 -10.11 6.62 -9.97
CA HIS A 18 -10.43 5.60 -10.97
C HIS A 18 -10.48 4.18 -10.39
N HIS A 19 -10.02 4.00 -9.15
CA HIS A 19 -9.92 2.70 -8.48
C HIS A 19 -10.61 2.74 -7.10
N PRO A 20 -11.96 2.82 -7.08
CA PRO A 20 -12.71 2.86 -5.83
C PRO A 20 -12.49 1.58 -5.02
N CYS A 21 -12.41 1.74 -3.70
CA CYS A 21 -12.14 0.63 -2.78
C CYS A 21 -12.99 0.72 -1.52
N ASN A 22 -12.94 -0.34 -0.71
CA ASN A 22 -13.61 -0.39 0.58
C ASN A 22 -12.71 0.07 1.72
N LEU A 23 -11.39 -0.01 1.53
CA LEU A 23 -10.39 0.19 2.59
C LEU A 23 -9.08 0.69 1.97
N VAL A 24 -8.49 1.71 2.58
CA VAL A 24 -7.21 2.29 2.17
C VAL A 24 -6.15 2.04 3.23
N ILE A 25 -5.00 1.50 2.80
CA ILE A 25 -3.81 1.29 3.61
C ILE A 25 -2.69 2.19 3.09
N GLY A 26 -2.14 3.05 3.94
CA GLY A 26 -0.99 3.88 3.63
C GLY A 26 0.28 3.27 4.20
N VAL A 27 1.36 3.30 3.42
CA VAL A 27 2.66 2.78 3.81
C VAL A 27 3.69 3.91 3.75
N ASP A 28 4.40 4.16 4.85
CA ASP A 28 5.37 5.24 5.02
C ASP A 28 4.84 6.60 4.53
N TYR A 29 5.59 7.27 3.65
CA TYR A 29 5.19 8.51 2.98
C TYR A 29 3.89 8.40 2.17
N GLY A 30 3.48 7.19 1.78
CA GLY A 30 2.19 6.97 1.14
C GLY A 30 1.02 7.32 2.07
N ALA A 31 1.13 7.02 3.36
CA ALA A 31 0.14 7.43 4.36
C ALA A 31 0.04 8.96 4.45
N ILE A 32 1.18 9.64 4.50
CA ILE A 32 1.23 11.11 4.60
C ILE A 32 0.62 11.77 3.36
N ARG A 33 0.96 11.27 2.16
CA ARG A 33 0.39 11.81 0.93
C ARG A 33 -1.13 11.67 0.88
N LEU A 34 -1.67 10.55 1.40
CA LEU A 34 -3.12 10.36 1.51
C LEU A 34 -3.76 11.38 2.46
N LEU A 35 -3.13 11.63 3.61
CA LEU A 35 -3.59 12.66 4.57
C LEU A 35 -3.62 14.06 3.96
N GLU A 36 -2.54 14.48 3.32
CA GLU A 36 -2.41 15.82 2.70
C GLU A 36 -3.48 16.08 1.64
N LYS A 37 -4.09 15.02 1.11
CA LYS A 37 -5.14 15.07 0.08
C LYS A 37 -6.53 14.85 0.63
N GLY A 38 -6.67 14.66 1.94
CA GLY A 38 -7.95 14.37 2.59
C GLY A 38 -8.53 13.03 2.19
N VAL A 39 -7.71 12.09 1.69
CA VAL A 39 -8.16 10.73 1.41
C VAL A 39 -8.28 9.99 2.73
N LYS A 40 -9.44 9.36 2.96
CA LYS A 40 -9.68 8.58 4.17
C LYS A 40 -8.68 7.43 4.25
N LEU A 41 -7.93 7.39 5.35
CA LEU A 41 -6.92 6.38 5.64
C LEU A 41 -7.43 5.46 6.76
N ASP A 42 -7.56 4.18 6.49
CA ASP A 42 -8.10 3.22 7.48
C ASP A 42 -6.98 2.57 8.30
N TYR A 43 -5.84 2.32 7.66
CA TYR A 43 -4.64 1.75 8.29
C TYR A 43 -3.37 2.44 7.80
N ALA A 44 -2.39 2.59 8.68
CA ALA A 44 -1.06 3.08 8.34
C ALA A 44 0.02 2.09 8.80
N PHE A 45 1.01 1.84 7.95
CA PHE A 45 2.16 0.96 8.19
C PHE A 45 3.46 1.74 7.96
N GLY A 46 4.43 1.55 8.84
CA GLY A 46 5.75 2.20 8.75
C GLY A 46 6.32 2.52 10.13
N ASP A 47 7.60 2.89 10.18
CA ASP A 47 8.24 3.41 11.39
C ASP A 47 7.85 4.87 11.68
N PHE A 48 7.53 5.62 10.63
CA PHE A 48 7.24 7.05 10.65
C PHE A 48 8.36 7.89 11.29
N ASP A 49 9.60 7.41 11.28
CA ASP A 49 10.75 8.13 11.87
C ASP A 49 11.16 9.34 11.01
N SER A 50 10.67 9.39 9.78
CA SER A 50 11.00 10.43 8.79
C SER A 50 9.99 11.58 8.71
N ILE A 51 8.91 11.56 9.49
CA ILE A 51 7.88 12.60 9.50
C ILE A 51 8.00 13.49 10.74
N ASN A 52 7.53 14.73 10.67
CA ASN A 52 7.57 15.63 11.82
C ASN A 52 6.42 15.39 12.81
N ASN A 53 6.54 15.95 14.02
CA ASN A 53 5.52 15.80 15.08
C ASN A 53 4.12 16.28 14.67
N ALA A 54 4.00 17.29 13.80
CA ALA A 54 2.70 17.78 13.35
C ALA A 54 2.04 16.78 12.38
N GLN A 55 2.81 16.23 11.44
CA GLN A 55 2.36 15.17 10.53
C GLN A 55 1.96 13.90 11.30
N LEU A 56 2.74 13.54 12.33
CA LEU A 56 2.42 12.39 13.16
C LEU A 56 1.10 12.59 13.93
N GLN A 57 0.89 13.76 14.51
CA GLN A 57 -0.37 14.09 15.20
C GLN A 57 -1.56 14.10 14.25
N GLU A 58 -1.38 14.57 13.02
CA GLU A 58 -2.42 14.55 12.00
C GLU A 58 -2.76 13.11 11.57
N LEU A 59 -1.74 12.28 11.37
CA LEU A 59 -1.89 10.85 11.09
C LEU A 59 -2.64 10.14 12.22
N GLU A 60 -2.29 10.40 13.47
CA GLU A 60 -2.95 9.83 14.67
C GLU A 60 -4.40 10.28 14.82
N ARG A 61 -4.77 11.45 14.30
CA ARG A 61 -6.16 11.93 14.30
C ARG A 61 -6.99 11.37 13.15
N ALA A 62 -6.38 11.20 11.98
CA ALA A 62 -7.07 10.84 10.76
C ALA A 62 -7.12 9.33 10.52
N CYS A 63 -6.15 8.57 11.02
CA CYS A 63 -6.07 7.12 10.88
C CYS A 63 -6.44 6.42 12.18
N ALA A 64 -7.47 5.57 12.14
CA ALA A 64 -7.92 4.83 13.31
C ALA A 64 -6.92 3.76 13.78
N ASN A 65 -6.09 3.25 12.86
CA ASN A 65 -5.22 2.10 13.13
C ASN A 65 -3.81 2.32 12.57
N ILE A 66 -2.94 2.90 13.37
CA ILE A 66 -1.52 3.04 13.03
C ILE A 66 -0.76 1.84 13.57
N ASN A 67 -0.21 1.04 12.68
CA ASN A 67 0.64 -0.09 13.01
C ASN A 67 2.10 0.33 12.84
N LYS A 68 2.69 0.85 13.93
CA LYS A 68 4.13 1.14 13.98
C LYS A 68 4.87 -0.19 14.12
N TYR A 69 5.58 -0.61 13.08
CA TYR A 69 6.44 -1.79 13.13
C TYR A 69 7.89 -1.33 13.34
N GLN A 70 8.56 -1.90 14.32
CA GLN A 70 10.02 -1.78 14.41
C GLN A 70 10.64 -2.64 13.31
N SER A 71 11.60 -2.09 12.57
CA SER A 71 12.29 -2.70 11.42
C SER A 71 13.10 -3.97 11.75
N GLU A 72 12.91 -4.59 12.91
CA GLU A 72 13.55 -5.85 13.31
C GLU A 72 13.06 -7.06 12.49
N LYS A 73 11.93 -6.93 11.79
CA LYS A 73 11.44 -7.96 10.87
C LYS A 73 12.04 -7.69 9.49
N ASN A 74 12.65 -8.71 8.88
CA ASN A 74 13.26 -8.68 7.54
C ASN A 74 12.26 -8.43 6.38
N ASN A 75 11.08 -7.87 6.65
CA ASN A 75 10.03 -7.59 5.69
C ASN A 75 9.92 -6.08 5.51
N THR A 76 9.71 -5.64 4.27
CA THR A 76 9.44 -4.22 4.00
C THR A 76 8.07 -3.83 4.55
N ASP A 77 7.84 -2.54 4.82
CA ASP A 77 6.54 -2.06 5.28
C ASP A 77 5.42 -2.33 4.27
N THR A 78 5.75 -2.34 2.97
CA THR A 78 4.81 -2.71 1.90
C THR A 78 4.43 -4.19 1.99
N GLU A 79 5.39 -5.08 2.29
CA GLU A 79 5.10 -6.50 2.52
C GLU A 79 4.24 -6.70 3.77
N LEU A 80 4.51 -5.98 4.86
CA LEU A 80 3.70 -6.08 6.09
C LEU A 80 2.26 -5.61 5.87
N ALA A 81 2.08 -4.48 5.19
CA ALA A 81 0.76 -3.97 4.80
C ALA A 81 0.01 -4.96 3.90
N PHE A 82 0.71 -5.58 2.95
CA PHE A 82 0.14 -6.59 2.07
C PHE A 82 -0.28 -7.86 2.82
N GLU A 83 0.57 -8.39 3.71
CA GLU A 83 0.23 -9.54 4.55
C GLU A 83 -0.98 -9.26 5.43
N PHE A 84 -1.03 -8.09 6.07
CA PHE A 84 -2.20 -7.65 6.80
C PHE A 84 -3.44 -7.62 5.91
N ALA A 85 -3.34 -7.02 4.71
CA ALA A 85 -4.45 -6.96 3.77
C ALA A 85 -4.97 -8.36 3.41
N LEU A 86 -4.09 -9.36 3.23
CA LEU A 86 -4.51 -10.75 2.97
C LEU A 86 -5.30 -11.36 4.13
N THR A 87 -5.00 -11.02 5.38
CA THR A 87 -5.78 -11.53 6.53
C THR A 87 -7.25 -11.11 6.51
N LEU A 88 -7.55 -9.98 5.84
CA LEU A 88 -8.91 -9.48 5.64
C LEU A 88 -9.67 -10.18 4.51
N LYS A 89 -9.04 -11.16 3.83
CA LYS A 89 -9.62 -11.95 2.72
C LYS A 89 -10.28 -11.08 1.63
N PRO A 90 -9.53 -10.13 1.05
CA PRO A 90 -10.05 -9.29 -0.04
C PRO A 90 -10.28 -10.13 -1.30
N LYS A 91 -11.07 -9.57 -2.21
CA LYS A 91 -11.15 -10.10 -3.59
C LYS A 91 -10.07 -9.47 -4.48
N VAL A 92 -9.76 -8.20 -4.22
CA VAL A 92 -8.80 -7.41 -5.02
C VAL A 92 -7.93 -6.57 -4.09
N ILE A 93 -6.63 -6.55 -4.38
CA ILE A 93 -5.66 -5.62 -3.81
C ILE A 93 -5.06 -4.80 -4.95
N ASN A 94 -5.12 -3.48 -4.83
CA ASN A 94 -4.46 -2.55 -5.73
C ASN A 94 -3.26 -1.91 -5.02
N LEU A 95 -2.08 -1.93 -5.65
CA LEU A 95 -0.87 -1.29 -5.15
C LEU A 95 -0.57 -0.03 -5.98
N PHE A 96 -0.30 1.07 -5.29
CA PHE A 96 0.11 2.35 -5.85
C PHE A 96 1.41 2.82 -5.20
N GLY A 97 2.19 3.66 -5.90
CA GLY A 97 3.42 4.23 -5.34
C GLY A 97 4.52 3.19 -5.10
N VAL A 98 4.54 2.09 -5.86
CA VAL A 98 5.52 1.00 -5.75
C VAL A 98 6.51 0.93 -6.93
N THR A 99 6.32 1.73 -7.99
CA THR A 99 7.15 1.78 -9.21
C THR A 99 8.18 2.91 -9.21
N GLY A 100 8.71 3.26 -8.03
CA GLY A 100 9.68 4.34 -7.87
C GLY A 100 11.08 4.07 -8.45
N LYS A 101 12.04 4.94 -8.11
CA LYS A 101 13.42 4.87 -8.63
C LYS A 101 14.21 3.64 -8.17
N ARG A 102 13.84 3.05 -7.02
CA ARG A 102 14.51 1.90 -6.43
C ARG A 102 13.97 0.60 -7.03
N LEU A 103 14.64 0.13 -8.08
CA LEU A 103 14.25 -1.10 -8.80
C LEU A 103 14.28 -2.35 -7.92
N ASP A 104 15.13 -2.38 -6.90
CA ASP A 104 15.18 -3.43 -5.88
C ASP A 104 13.87 -3.49 -5.08
N HIS A 105 13.30 -2.35 -4.70
CA HIS A 105 11.99 -2.28 -4.04
C HIS A 105 10.85 -2.71 -4.97
N PHE A 106 10.88 -2.25 -6.22
CA PHE A 106 9.90 -2.66 -7.21
C PHE A 106 9.95 -4.17 -7.46
N LEU A 107 11.15 -4.75 -7.58
CA LEU A 107 11.35 -6.19 -7.74
C LEU A 107 10.85 -6.97 -6.52
N SER A 108 11.13 -6.50 -5.30
CA SER A 108 10.55 -7.06 -4.06
C SER A 108 9.02 -7.04 -4.10
N THR A 109 8.42 -5.94 -4.57
CA THR A 109 6.95 -5.84 -4.75
C THR A 109 6.43 -6.85 -5.76
N LEU A 110 7.14 -7.11 -6.87
CA LEU A 110 6.74 -8.13 -7.84
C LEU A 110 6.72 -9.54 -7.24
N PHE A 111 7.57 -9.84 -6.24
CA PHE A 111 7.54 -11.13 -5.56
C PHE A 111 6.28 -11.34 -4.70
N LEU A 112 5.53 -10.28 -4.37
CA LEU A 112 4.23 -10.40 -3.69
C LEU A 112 3.21 -11.21 -4.51
N PHE A 113 3.30 -11.15 -5.84
CA PHE A 113 2.43 -11.94 -6.70
C PHE A 113 2.54 -13.44 -6.41
N LYS A 114 3.71 -13.94 -6.02
CA LYS A 114 3.88 -15.36 -5.66
C LYS A 114 2.98 -15.76 -4.47
N ARG A 115 2.70 -14.83 -3.55
CA ARG A 115 1.90 -15.09 -2.35
C ARG A 115 0.41 -15.22 -2.64
N ILE A 116 -0.06 -14.74 -3.80
CA ILE A 116 -1.48 -14.84 -4.21
C ILE A 116 -1.75 -15.85 -5.32
N ILE A 117 -0.74 -16.55 -5.84
CA ILE A 117 -0.93 -17.56 -6.90
C ILE A 117 -1.96 -18.62 -6.49
N ASP A 118 -1.88 -19.10 -5.24
CA ASP A 118 -2.81 -20.10 -4.72
C ASP A 118 -4.01 -19.47 -4.00
N ALA A 119 -4.01 -18.15 -3.82
CA ALA A 119 -5.12 -17.43 -3.24
C ALA A 119 -6.20 -17.14 -4.31
N ASP A 120 -7.43 -16.95 -3.86
CA ASP A 120 -8.53 -16.40 -4.67
C ASP A 120 -8.55 -14.86 -4.53
N VAL A 121 -7.39 -14.24 -4.75
CA VAL A 121 -7.15 -12.80 -4.61
C VAL A 121 -6.52 -12.29 -5.89
N GLU A 122 -7.10 -11.23 -6.47
CA GLU A 122 -6.46 -10.52 -7.57
C GLU A 122 -5.54 -9.42 -7.02
N LEU A 123 -4.32 -9.32 -7.58
CA LEU A 123 -3.37 -8.25 -7.28
C LEU A 123 -3.12 -7.43 -8.54
N TYR A 124 -3.18 -6.11 -8.39
CA TYR A 124 -2.85 -5.17 -9.45
C TYR A 124 -1.84 -4.16 -8.93
N ILE A 125 -0.84 -3.83 -9.74
CA ILE A 125 0.02 -2.67 -9.53
C ILE A 125 -0.36 -1.62 -10.58
N TYR A 126 -0.57 -0.39 -10.13
CA TYR A 126 -0.90 0.75 -10.98
C TYR A 126 0.10 1.87 -10.81
N ASP A 127 0.47 2.47 -11.94
CA ASP A 127 1.03 3.81 -12.03
C ASP A 127 0.43 4.53 -13.25
N GLU A 128 0.92 5.72 -13.58
CA GLU A 128 0.39 6.57 -14.64
C GLU A 128 0.38 5.92 -16.03
N HIS A 129 1.21 4.91 -16.23
CA HIS A 129 1.45 4.32 -17.55
C HIS A 129 1.30 2.79 -17.56
N ASN A 130 1.25 2.15 -16.40
CA ASN A 130 1.34 0.72 -16.26
C ASN A 130 0.18 0.15 -15.43
N LYS A 131 -0.28 -1.01 -15.88
CA LYS A 131 -1.11 -1.93 -15.10
C LYS A 131 -0.45 -3.30 -15.13
N ILE A 132 0.04 -3.76 -13.99
CA ILE A 132 0.75 -5.05 -13.87
C ILE A 132 -0.12 -6.01 -13.07
N TYR A 133 -0.27 -7.24 -13.59
CA TYR A 133 -1.02 -8.32 -12.96
C TYR A 133 -0.51 -9.67 -13.44
N LEU A 134 -0.76 -10.72 -12.66
CA LEU A 134 -0.58 -12.11 -13.09
C LEU A 134 -1.93 -12.78 -13.36
N LYS A 135 -1.93 -13.69 -14.32
CA LYS A 135 -3.04 -14.60 -14.57
C LYS A 135 -2.57 -16.04 -14.39
N LYS A 136 -3.46 -16.86 -13.85
CA LYS A 136 -3.25 -18.31 -13.80
C LYS A 136 -3.31 -18.86 -15.22
N PRO A 137 -2.67 -20.01 -15.50
CA PRO A 137 -2.85 -20.71 -16.77
C PRO A 137 -4.34 -20.90 -17.06
N GLY A 138 -4.76 -20.53 -18.27
CA GLY A 138 -6.15 -20.54 -18.73
C GLY A 138 -6.22 -20.18 -20.21
#